data_AF-A0AAW4ZUA1-F1
#
_entry.id   AF-A0AAW4ZUA1-F1
#
_cell.length_a   1.000
_cell.length_b   1.000
_cell.length_c   1.000
_cell.angle_alpha   90.00
_cell.angle_beta   90.00
_cell.angle_gamma   90.00
#
_symmetry.space_group_name_H-M   'P 1'
#
loop_
_entity.id
_entity.type
_entity.pdbx_description
1 polymer ?
#
loop_
_entity_poly.entity_id
_entity_poly.type
_entity_poly.pdbx_seq_one_letter_code
_entity_poly.pdbx_strand_id
1 'polypeptide(L)'
;MAEYYDYSNGNIMSFQRELAEYLAGFQPTSSNVYINLIKELGSQRIIYSSLNYDLLFELSAASLGLFTNYSSKYSQGGIRLLKFHGSSNFWPDLPTGMFKNCQMSGSGRADIQAPIKPLDQVGTLNKCRLEDSVAPAIAMFAVGKKVKISPDYVENQYDMWKQQVEKASKIFVVGVRVHEVDEHIWSLLGKVKGKVTYFGFESDRVEFEQWKSNHKKKNSYFYKSNFEQSVNTMKRLL
;
A
#
# COMPACT_ATOMS: atom_id res chain seq x y z
N MET A 1 6.81 -18.96 1.22
CA MET A 1 7.10 -17.99 0.13
C MET A 1 8.49 -18.15 -0.47
N ALA A 2 9.57 -18.23 0.31
CA ALA A 2 10.88 -18.63 -0.25
C ALA A 2 10.79 -20.01 -0.92
N GLU A 3 10.21 -20.99 -0.24
CA GLU A 3 9.91 -22.31 -0.80
C GLU A 3 8.98 -22.27 -2.03
N TYR A 4 8.05 -21.31 -2.10
CA TYR A 4 7.16 -21.14 -3.27
C TYR A 4 7.87 -20.49 -4.45
N TYR A 5 8.83 -19.59 -4.18
CA TYR A 5 9.69 -19.00 -5.20
C TYR A 5 10.60 -20.06 -5.83
N ASP A 6 11.20 -20.91 -4.98
CA ASP A 6 12.04 -22.03 -5.43
C ASP A 6 11.19 -23.09 -6.15
N TYR A 7 10.00 -23.40 -5.65
CA TYR A 7 9.05 -24.32 -6.29
C TYR A 7 8.51 -23.81 -7.63
N SER A 8 8.32 -22.49 -7.77
CA SER A 8 7.82 -21.89 -9.01
C SER A 8 8.91 -21.60 -10.06
N ASN A 9 10.16 -22.05 -9.83
CA ASN A 9 11.33 -21.68 -10.65
C ASN A 9 11.43 -20.16 -10.86
N GLY A 10 11.09 -19.37 -9.83
CA GLY A 10 11.08 -17.91 -9.92
C GLY A 10 9.94 -17.31 -10.75
N ASN A 11 8.89 -18.07 -11.11
CA ASN A 11 7.68 -17.55 -11.76
C ASN A 11 6.79 -16.80 -10.76
N ILE A 12 7.31 -15.66 -10.32
CA ILE A 12 6.64 -14.75 -9.38
C ILE A 12 5.52 -13.95 -10.06
N MET A 13 5.64 -13.76 -11.37
CA MET A 13 4.74 -12.91 -12.16
C MET A 13 3.36 -13.53 -12.35
N SER A 14 3.26 -14.85 -12.55
CA SER A 14 1.94 -15.52 -12.61
C SER A 14 1.18 -15.33 -11.31
N PHE A 15 1.83 -15.60 -10.18
CA PHE A 15 1.24 -15.40 -8.87
C PHE A 15 0.85 -13.93 -8.63
N GLN A 16 1.70 -12.98 -9.00
CA GLN A 16 1.38 -11.55 -8.89
C GLN A 16 0.15 -11.16 -9.70
N ARG A 17 -0.02 -11.70 -10.92
CA ARG A 17 -1.22 -11.48 -11.73
C ARG A 17 -2.46 -12.10 -11.11
N GLU A 18 -2.39 -13.35 -10.68
CA GLU A 18 -3.52 -14.05 -10.06
C GLU A 18 -3.97 -13.34 -8.77
N LEU A 19 -3.00 -12.94 -7.93
CA LEU A 19 -3.26 -12.13 -6.74
C LEU A 19 -3.88 -10.78 -7.09
N ALA A 20 -3.34 -10.10 -8.10
CA ALA A 20 -3.86 -8.82 -8.55
C ALA A 20 -5.28 -8.93 -9.12
N GLU A 21 -5.59 -9.97 -9.89
CA GLU A 21 -6.92 -10.21 -10.42
C GLU A 21 -7.93 -10.43 -9.29
N TYR A 22 -7.57 -11.28 -8.32
CA TYR A 22 -8.42 -11.56 -7.17
C TYR A 22 -8.72 -10.30 -6.36
N LEU A 23 -7.68 -9.53 -6.00
CA LEU A 23 -7.82 -8.33 -5.18
C LEU A 23 -8.47 -7.16 -5.94
N ALA A 24 -8.21 -7.02 -7.24
CA ALA A 24 -8.87 -6.03 -8.08
C ALA A 24 -10.35 -6.35 -8.30
N GLY A 25 -10.80 -7.58 -8.06
CA GLY A 25 -12.21 -7.97 -8.14
C GLY A 25 -13.08 -7.40 -7.01
N PHE A 26 -12.49 -6.89 -5.92
CA PHE A 26 -13.24 -6.35 -4.80
C PHE A 26 -14.00 -5.07 -5.15
N GLN A 27 -15.20 -4.93 -4.58
CA GLN A 27 -16.06 -3.76 -4.76
C GLN A 27 -16.40 -3.14 -3.41
N PRO A 28 -16.26 -1.80 -3.24
CA PRO A 28 -16.75 -1.17 -2.04
C PRO A 28 -18.28 -1.17 -2.03
N THR A 29 -18.87 -1.57 -0.91
CA THR A 29 -20.28 -1.28 -0.63
C THR A 29 -20.45 0.20 -0.27
N SER A 30 -21.69 0.70 -0.25
CA SER A 30 -22.01 2.04 0.23
C SER A 30 -21.58 2.30 1.69
N SER A 31 -21.41 1.22 2.47
CA SER A 31 -20.95 1.23 3.86
C SER A 31 -19.43 1.05 4.01
N ASN A 32 -18.65 1.09 2.93
CA ASN A 32 -17.20 0.90 3.01
C ASN A 32 -16.54 2.00 3.87
N VAL A 33 -15.72 1.58 4.84
CA VAL A 33 -15.09 2.50 5.81
C VAL A 33 -14.14 3.49 5.13
N TYR A 34 -13.52 3.16 4.00
CA TYR A 34 -12.69 4.12 3.25
C TYR A 34 -13.51 5.32 2.75
N ILE A 35 -14.78 5.13 2.38
CA ILE A 35 -15.68 6.22 1.99
C ILE A 35 -15.85 7.18 3.17
N ASN A 36 -16.16 6.63 4.35
CA ASN A 36 -16.32 7.42 5.57
C ASN A 36 -15.02 8.12 5.98
N LEU A 37 -13.89 7.42 5.91
CA LEU A 37 -12.56 7.98 6.19
C LEU A 37 -12.29 9.23 5.33
N ILE A 38 -12.52 9.14 4.02
CA ILE A 38 -12.27 10.25 3.09
C ILE A 38 -13.23 11.41 3.36
N LYS A 39 -14.52 11.14 3.62
CA LYS A 39 -15.50 12.18 3.95
C LYS A 39 -15.14 12.92 5.23
N GLU A 40 -14.79 12.19 6.27
CA GLU A 40 -14.59 12.75 7.61
C GLU A 40 -13.25 13.46 7.79
N LEU A 41 -12.18 12.98 7.14
CA LEU A 41 -10.85 13.57 7.25
C LEU A 41 -10.49 14.51 6.09
N GLY A 42 -11.18 14.38 4.95
CA GLY A 42 -10.97 15.20 3.75
C GLY A 42 -9.70 14.86 2.96
N SER A 43 -9.50 15.52 1.82
CA SER A 43 -8.39 15.24 0.89
C SER A 43 -7.26 16.28 0.90
N GLN A 44 -7.54 17.49 1.40
CA GLN A 44 -6.63 18.65 1.25
C GLN A 44 -5.40 18.59 2.15
N ARG A 45 -5.56 18.21 3.41
CA ARG A 45 -4.49 18.24 4.43
C ARG A 45 -3.96 16.84 4.80
N ILE A 46 -4.64 15.80 4.34
CA ILE A 46 -4.33 14.41 4.67
C ILE A 46 -3.60 13.75 3.50
N ILE A 47 -2.63 12.92 3.84
CA ILE A 47 -2.01 11.96 2.93
C ILE A 47 -2.39 10.59 3.44
N TYR A 48 -3.03 9.81 2.59
CA TYR A 48 -3.41 8.44 2.86
C TYR A 48 -2.30 7.50 2.43
N SER A 49 -2.16 6.39 3.13
CA SER A 49 -1.23 5.34 2.74
C SER A 49 -1.80 3.98 3.10
N SER A 50 -1.58 3.00 2.22
CA SER A 50 -2.10 1.66 2.39
C SER A 50 -1.02 0.63 2.06
N LEU A 51 -1.02 -0.47 2.83
CA LEU A 51 -0.24 -1.66 2.53
C LEU A 51 -1.04 -2.68 1.71
N ASN A 52 -2.34 -2.47 1.56
CA ASN A 52 -3.20 -3.36 0.80
C ASN A 52 -2.99 -3.18 -0.70
N TYR A 53 -2.97 -4.27 -1.45
CA TYR A 53 -2.81 -4.24 -2.90
C TYR A 53 -4.13 -4.09 -3.67
N ASP A 54 -5.28 -4.27 -3.01
CA ASP A 54 -6.61 -4.09 -3.61
C ASP A 54 -6.90 -2.64 -4.01
N LEU A 55 -8.00 -2.40 -4.73
CA LEU A 55 -8.40 -1.08 -5.23
C LEU A 55 -9.52 -0.44 -4.39
N LEU A 56 -9.84 -0.94 -3.19
CA LEU A 56 -11.00 -0.46 -2.44
C LEU A 56 -10.88 1.02 -2.05
N PHE A 57 -9.67 1.51 -1.77
CA PHE A 57 -9.44 2.91 -1.43
C PHE A 57 -9.71 3.82 -2.64
N GLU A 58 -9.15 3.43 -3.80
CA GLU A 58 -9.30 4.10 -5.08
C GLU A 58 -10.76 4.18 -5.51
N LEU A 59 -11.47 3.05 -5.45
CA LEU A 59 -12.88 2.96 -5.80
C LEU A 59 -13.75 3.77 -4.83
N SER A 60 -13.41 3.77 -3.54
CA SER A 60 -14.09 4.60 -2.54
C SER A 60 -13.90 6.09 -2.82
N ALA A 61 -12.70 6.52 -3.22
CA ALA A 61 -12.46 7.90 -3.63
C ALA A 61 -13.24 8.28 -4.90
N ALA A 62 -13.23 7.40 -5.90
CA ALA A 62 -13.98 7.60 -7.15
C ALA A 62 -15.49 7.73 -6.89
N SER A 63 -16.05 6.94 -5.95
CA SER A 63 -17.46 7.04 -5.55
C SER A 63 -17.85 8.40 -4.95
N LEU A 64 -16.86 9.19 -4.51
CA LEU A 64 -17.01 10.54 -3.99
C LEU A 64 -16.69 11.63 -5.03
N GLY A 65 -16.50 11.25 -6.30
CA GLY A 65 -16.09 12.16 -7.36
C GLY A 65 -14.64 12.64 -7.24
N LEU A 66 -13.80 11.92 -6.49
CA LEU A 66 -12.38 12.24 -6.32
C LEU A 66 -11.52 11.28 -7.14
N PHE A 67 -10.53 11.80 -7.86
CA PHE A 67 -9.52 10.94 -8.49
C PHE A 67 -8.43 10.54 -7.49
N THR A 68 -7.73 9.45 -7.78
CA THR A 68 -6.58 9.03 -6.97
C THR A 68 -5.30 9.65 -7.53
N ASN A 69 -4.54 10.34 -6.69
CA ASN A 69 -3.21 10.83 -6.99
C ASN A 69 -2.18 10.03 -6.20
N TYR A 70 -1.39 9.20 -6.89
CA TYR A 70 -0.29 8.42 -6.30
C TYR A 70 0.95 9.27 -6.06
N SER A 71 0.77 10.36 -5.32
CA SER A 71 1.79 11.36 -5.03
C SER A 71 1.53 12.03 -3.69
N SER A 72 2.59 12.55 -3.08
CA SER A 72 2.50 13.44 -1.92
C SER A 72 2.06 14.87 -2.27
N LYS A 73 2.10 15.25 -3.56
CA LYS A 73 1.69 16.57 -4.04
C LYS A 73 0.17 16.69 -4.05
N TYR A 74 -0.34 17.80 -3.54
CA TYR A 74 -1.77 18.08 -3.60
C TYR A 74 -2.21 18.36 -5.04
N SER A 75 -3.37 17.84 -5.40
CA SER A 75 -4.06 18.19 -6.64
C SER A 75 -5.55 18.37 -6.33
N GLN A 76 -6.14 19.46 -6.81
CA GLN A 76 -7.54 19.76 -6.55
C GLN A 76 -8.44 18.68 -7.14
N GLY A 77 -9.41 18.19 -6.36
CA GLY A 77 -10.28 17.09 -6.76
C GLY A 77 -9.66 15.69 -6.61
N GLY A 78 -8.42 15.59 -6.08
CA GLY A 78 -7.74 14.31 -5.88
C GLY A 78 -7.49 13.96 -4.42
N ILE A 79 -7.47 12.67 -4.09
CA ILE A 79 -6.87 12.17 -2.85
C ILE A 79 -5.39 11.86 -3.06
N ARG A 80 -4.55 12.13 -2.06
CA ARG A 80 -3.16 11.69 -2.06
C ARG A 80 -3.09 10.31 -1.42
N LEU A 81 -2.77 9.29 -2.20
CA LEU A 81 -2.69 7.91 -1.74
C LEU A 81 -1.33 7.31 -2.10
N LEU A 82 -0.56 6.90 -1.10
CA LEU A 82 0.74 6.25 -1.30
C LEU A 82 0.64 4.75 -1.01
N LYS A 83 1.10 3.92 -1.95
CA LYS A 83 1.08 2.44 -1.82
C LYS A 83 2.49 1.91 -2.02
N PHE A 84 3.29 2.04 -0.97
CA PHE A 84 4.73 1.80 -1.02
C PHE A 84 5.14 0.33 -0.93
N HIS A 85 4.18 -0.60 -0.93
CA HIS A 85 4.41 -2.04 -1.20
C HIS A 85 3.91 -2.46 -2.58
N GLY A 86 3.52 -1.51 -3.44
CA GLY A 86 2.92 -1.80 -4.72
C GLY A 86 1.40 -1.88 -4.67
N SER A 87 0.79 -2.21 -5.80
CA SER A 87 -0.67 -2.26 -5.96
C SER A 87 -1.04 -3.12 -7.15
N SER A 88 -2.23 -3.73 -7.12
CA SER A 88 -2.74 -4.58 -8.21
C SER A 88 -2.87 -3.81 -9.53
N ASN A 89 -3.00 -2.49 -9.47
CA ASN A 89 -3.13 -1.64 -10.64
C ASN A 89 -1.85 -0.95 -11.10
N PHE A 90 -0.69 -1.18 -10.47
CA PHE A 90 0.58 -0.57 -10.88
C PHE A 90 1.22 -1.36 -12.01
N TRP A 91 0.71 -1.19 -13.22
CA TRP A 91 1.18 -1.92 -14.38
C TRP A 91 2.27 -1.17 -15.15
N PRO A 92 3.30 -1.88 -15.67
CA PRO A 92 4.17 -1.35 -16.70
C PRO A 92 3.37 -0.79 -17.86
N ASP A 93 3.75 0.41 -18.31
CA ASP A 93 3.20 1.07 -19.49
C ASP A 93 3.78 0.45 -20.77
N LEU A 94 3.46 -0.84 -20.91
CA LEU A 94 3.80 -1.68 -22.04
C LEU A 94 2.48 -2.09 -22.73
N PRO A 95 2.42 -2.08 -24.07
CA PRO A 95 1.31 -2.66 -24.82
C PRO A 95 1.02 -4.10 -24.41
N THR A 96 -0.25 -4.42 -24.23
CA THR A 96 -0.68 -5.79 -23.90
C THR A 96 -0.26 -6.78 -24.96
N GLY A 97 0.34 -7.91 -24.56
CA GLY A 97 0.82 -8.93 -25.48
C GLY A 97 2.06 -8.53 -26.29
N MET A 98 2.77 -7.45 -25.90
CA MET A 98 4.10 -7.13 -26.41
C MET A 98 5.08 -8.30 -26.18
N PHE A 99 4.98 -8.93 -25.01
CA PHE A 99 5.67 -10.17 -24.67
C PHE A 99 4.62 -11.26 -24.51
N LYS A 100 4.87 -12.43 -25.10
CA LYS A 100 3.98 -13.59 -25.03
C LYS A 100 4.77 -14.84 -24.71
N ASN A 101 4.27 -15.64 -23.77
CA ASN A 101 4.93 -16.86 -23.30
C ASN A 101 6.40 -16.64 -22.88
N CYS A 102 6.72 -15.49 -22.30
CA CYS A 102 8.04 -15.16 -21.80
C CYS A 102 8.10 -15.28 -20.28
N GLN A 103 9.17 -15.90 -19.77
CA GLN A 103 9.54 -15.82 -18.37
C GLN A 103 10.78 -14.94 -18.23
N MET A 104 10.65 -13.82 -17.52
CA MET A 104 11.76 -12.92 -17.23
C MET A 104 12.12 -13.10 -15.75
N SER A 105 13.35 -13.52 -15.46
CA SER A 105 13.78 -13.79 -14.09
C SER A 105 15.30 -13.77 -13.97
N GLY A 106 15.79 -13.76 -12.72
CA GLY A 106 17.22 -13.86 -12.42
C GLY A 106 17.96 -12.53 -12.47
N SER A 107 17.27 -11.41 -12.66
CA SER A 107 17.90 -10.10 -12.55
C SER A 107 18.16 -9.74 -11.09
N GLY A 108 19.32 -9.14 -10.82
CA GLY A 108 19.70 -8.71 -9.47
C GLY A 108 18.74 -7.67 -8.88
N ARG A 109 18.34 -6.68 -9.69
CA ARG A 109 17.44 -5.59 -9.29
C ARG A 109 16.00 -5.85 -9.76
N ALA A 110 15.73 -5.66 -11.04
CA ALA A 110 14.40 -5.73 -11.65
C ALA A 110 14.39 -6.74 -12.79
N ASP A 111 13.41 -7.65 -12.81
CA ASP A 111 13.21 -8.56 -13.93
C ASP A 111 12.54 -7.83 -15.12
N ILE A 112 11.71 -6.84 -14.83
CA ILE A 112 11.19 -5.85 -15.79
C ILE A 112 11.34 -4.47 -15.18
N GLN A 113 11.88 -3.50 -15.94
CA GLN A 113 11.90 -2.09 -15.57
C GLN A 113 11.31 -1.26 -16.70
N ALA A 114 10.17 -0.64 -16.43
CA ALA A 114 9.48 0.27 -17.34
C ALA A 114 8.69 1.33 -16.55
N PRO A 115 8.35 2.48 -17.17
CA PRO A 115 7.41 3.42 -16.56
C PRO A 115 6.12 2.70 -16.13
N ILE A 116 5.57 3.07 -14.98
CA ILE A 116 4.28 2.56 -14.51
C ILE A 116 3.17 3.51 -14.93
N LYS A 117 2.09 2.93 -15.45
CA LYS A 117 0.82 3.62 -15.66
C LYS A 117 -0.25 2.95 -14.79
N PRO A 118 -0.63 3.56 -13.65
CA PRO A 118 -1.69 3.02 -12.82
C PRO A 118 -2.98 2.89 -13.63
N LEU A 119 -3.59 1.71 -13.60
CA LEU A 119 -4.85 1.43 -14.29
C LEU A 119 -6.05 1.65 -13.35
N ASP A 120 -7.22 1.84 -13.94
CA ASP A 120 -8.47 1.68 -13.20
C ASP A 120 -8.76 0.18 -12.96
N GLN A 121 -9.88 -0.12 -12.31
CA GLN A 121 -10.23 -1.51 -11.99
C GLN A 121 -10.47 -2.35 -13.25
N VAL A 122 -11.19 -1.82 -14.23
CA VAL A 122 -11.51 -2.53 -15.47
C VAL A 122 -10.22 -2.82 -16.25
N GLY A 123 -9.35 -1.83 -16.41
CA GLY A 123 -8.05 -1.97 -17.03
C GLY A 123 -7.15 -2.95 -16.30
N THR A 124 -7.16 -2.94 -14.96
CA THR A 124 -6.41 -3.90 -14.14
C THR A 124 -6.88 -5.33 -14.38
N LEU A 125 -8.18 -5.60 -14.28
CA LEU A 125 -8.77 -6.93 -14.51
C LEU A 125 -8.51 -7.42 -15.94
N ASN A 126 -8.68 -6.55 -16.93
CA ASN A 126 -8.39 -6.89 -18.32
C ASN A 126 -6.91 -7.22 -18.50
N LYS A 127 -6.01 -6.45 -17.89
CA LYS A 127 -4.57 -6.69 -18.04
C LYS A 127 -4.13 -7.99 -17.33
N CYS A 128 -4.71 -8.31 -16.18
CA CYS A 128 -4.47 -9.60 -15.52
C CYS A 128 -4.86 -10.80 -16.40
N ARG A 129 -5.99 -10.70 -17.12
CA ARG A 129 -6.53 -11.79 -17.95
C ARG A 129 -5.82 -11.96 -19.28
N LEU A 130 -5.32 -10.86 -19.85
CA LEU A 130 -4.76 -10.83 -21.20
C LEU A 130 -3.24 -10.95 -21.23
N GLU A 131 -2.54 -10.59 -20.15
CA GLU A 131 -1.07 -10.71 -20.07
C GLU A 131 -0.65 -12.07 -19.50
N ASP A 132 0.36 -12.68 -20.12
CA ASP A 132 0.97 -13.94 -19.68
C ASP A 132 2.42 -13.77 -19.21
N SER A 133 3.06 -12.65 -19.56
CA SER A 133 4.50 -12.43 -19.42
C SER A 133 4.87 -11.25 -18.52
N VAL A 134 3.93 -10.33 -18.28
CA VAL A 134 4.13 -9.14 -17.44
C VAL A 134 3.19 -9.20 -16.24
N ALA A 135 3.56 -8.60 -15.13
CA ALA A 135 2.76 -8.54 -13.91
C ALA A 135 2.72 -7.10 -13.36
N PRO A 136 1.82 -6.77 -12.42
CA PRO A 136 1.86 -5.48 -11.74
C PRO A 136 3.03 -5.40 -10.74
N ALA A 137 3.44 -4.18 -10.43
CA ALA A 137 4.43 -3.88 -9.40
C ALA A 137 3.84 -4.12 -8.00
N ILE A 138 4.03 -5.33 -7.48
CA ILE A 138 3.63 -5.76 -6.14
C ILE A 138 4.85 -6.32 -5.41
N ALA A 139 5.06 -5.89 -4.16
CA ALA A 139 6.07 -6.45 -3.29
C ALA A 139 5.66 -7.86 -2.84
N MET A 140 6.60 -8.78 -2.85
CA MET A 140 6.32 -10.16 -2.46
C MET A 140 6.54 -10.34 -0.97
N PHE A 141 5.70 -11.16 -0.33
CA PHE A 141 5.79 -11.53 1.09
C PHE A 141 7.01 -12.46 1.33
N ALA A 142 8.20 -11.92 1.17
CA ALA A 142 9.46 -12.57 1.51
C ALA A 142 10.33 -11.60 2.32
N VAL A 143 11.24 -12.14 3.14
CA VAL A 143 12.24 -11.33 3.85
C VAL A 143 13.00 -10.49 2.82
N GLY A 144 12.92 -9.17 2.95
CA GLY A 144 13.47 -8.20 1.99
C GLY A 144 12.48 -7.60 0.98
N LYS A 145 11.22 -8.07 0.91
CA LYS A 145 10.08 -7.50 0.16
C LYS A 145 10.41 -6.88 -1.21
N LYS A 146 11.27 -7.55 -1.99
CA LYS A 146 11.75 -6.99 -3.26
C LYS A 146 10.62 -6.98 -4.29
N VAL A 147 10.43 -5.83 -4.93
CA VAL A 147 9.58 -5.68 -6.12
C VAL A 147 10.44 -6.02 -7.33
N LYS A 148 9.98 -6.94 -8.19
CA LYS A 148 10.72 -7.35 -9.39
C LYS A 148 10.21 -6.70 -10.68
N ILE A 149 9.01 -6.15 -10.65
CA ILE A 149 8.41 -5.41 -11.76
C ILE A 149 8.43 -3.92 -11.43
N SER A 150 9.18 -3.15 -12.19
CA SER A 150 9.34 -1.70 -12.04
C SER A 150 9.54 -1.24 -10.58
N PRO A 151 10.53 -1.80 -9.85
CA PRO A 151 10.79 -1.46 -8.44
C PRO A 151 10.92 0.04 -8.20
N ASP A 152 11.52 0.78 -9.14
CA ASP A 152 11.75 2.22 -8.99
C ASP A 152 10.47 3.00 -8.71
N TYR A 153 9.32 2.58 -9.25
CA TYR A 153 8.05 3.23 -8.97
C TYR A 153 7.61 3.04 -7.52
N VAL A 154 7.74 1.82 -7.00
CA VAL A 154 7.38 1.48 -5.61
C VAL A 154 8.36 2.10 -4.62
N GLU A 155 9.65 2.12 -4.95
CA GLU A 155 10.69 2.84 -4.19
C GLU A 155 10.37 4.34 -4.11
N ASN A 156 9.96 4.96 -5.22
CA ASN A 156 9.54 6.36 -5.20
C ASN A 156 8.27 6.59 -4.36
N GLN A 157 7.31 5.65 -4.35
CA GLN A 157 6.17 5.71 -3.42
C GLN A 157 6.63 5.66 -1.95
N TYR A 158 7.61 4.80 -1.64
CA TYR A 158 8.21 4.71 -0.31
C TYR A 158 8.94 5.99 0.08
N ASP A 159 9.74 6.58 -0.82
CA ASP A 159 10.45 7.82 -0.55
C ASP A 159 9.49 8.99 -0.30
N MET A 160 8.43 9.09 -1.11
CA MET A 160 7.37 10.05 -0.85
C MET A 160 6.72 9.81 0.51
N TRP A 161 6.42 8.57 0.86
CA TRP A 161 5.80 8.23 2.14
C TRP A 161 6.70 8.60 3.30
N LYS A 162 7.97 8.19 3.25
CA LYS A 162 8.99 8.47 4.26
C LYS A 162 9.12 9.97 4.51
N GLN A 163 9.27 10.76 3.44
CA GLN A 163 9.37 12.21 3.55
C GLN A 163 8.16 12.85 4.24
N GLN A 164 6.95 12.34 3.98
CA GLN A 164 5.73 12.89 4.59
C GLN A 164 5.57 12.44 6.04
N VAL A 165 5.91 11.19 6.36
CA VAL A 165 5.91 10.66 7.72
C VAL A 165 6.90 11.42 8.60
N GLU A 166 8.09 11.75 8.09
CA GLU A 166 9.09 12.56 8.81
C GLU A 166 8.60 13.99 9.10
N LYS A 167 7.73 14.55 8.24
CA LYS A 167 7.16 15.91 8.38
C LYS A 167 5.84 15.94 9.15
N ALA A 168 5.15 14.82 9.26
CA ALA A 168 3.82 14.76 9.85
C ALA A 168 3.86 15.04 11.36
N SER A 169 2.96 15.92 11.83
CA SER A 169 2.76 16.18 13.26
C SER A 169 1.88 15.10 13.92
N LYS A 170 0.96 14.51 13.15
CA LYS A 170 0.01 13.48 13.58
C LYS A 170 0.06 12.34 12.55
N ILE A 171 0.27 11.12 13.04
CA ILE A 171 0.31 9.90 12.25
C ILE A 171 -0.69 8.93 12.88
N PHE A 172 -1.62 8.43 12.06
CA PHE A 172 -2.60 7.44 12.45
C PHE A 172 -2.29 6.12 11.77
N VAL A 173 -2.18 5.05 12.54
CA VAL A 173 -1.93 3.69 12.05
C VAL A 173 -3.14 2.85 12.41
N VAL A 174 -3.78 2.21 11.44
CA VAL A 174 -5.01 1.43 11.64
C VAL A 174 -4.86 0.06 10.99
N GLY A 175 -5.06 -1.00 11.78
CA GLY A 175 -5.12 -2.37 11.25
C GLY A 175 -3.81 -2.90 10.65
N VAL A 176 -2.67 -2.29 10.98
CA VAL A 176 -1.34 -2.77 10.57
C VAL A 176 -0.66 -3.38 11.78
N ARG A 177 -0.49 -4.71 11.79
CA ARG A 177 0.18 -5.42 12.89
C ARG A 177 1.61 -4.90 13.07
N VAL A 178 2.01 -4.72 14.32
CA VAL A 178 3.38 -4.35 14.67
C VAL A 178 4.30 -5.54 14.41
N HIS A 179 5.21 -5.39 13.47
CA HIS A 179 6.17 -6.42 13.11
C HIS A 179 7.54 -5.78 12.92
N GLU A 180 8.35 -5.71 13.97
CA GLU A 180 9.58 -4.89 13.97
C GLU A 180 10.61 -5.28 12.90
N VAL A 181 10.53 -6.51 12.36
CA VAL A 181 11.33 -6.95 11.20
C VAL A 181 11.04 -6.09 9.96
N ASP A 182 9.85 -5.50 9.85
CA ASP A 182 9.51 -4.49 8.85
C ASP A 182 10.09 -3.12 9.23
N GLU A 183 11.42 -3.03 9.32
CA GLU A 183 12.14 -1.86 9.80
C GLU A 183 11.82 -0.59 9.01
N HIS A 184 11.57 -0.71 7.70
CA HIS A 184 11.22 0.41 6.81
C HIS A 184 9.91 1.11 7.26
N ILE A 185 9.03 0.42 7.98
CA ILE A 185 7.86 1.03 8.63
C ILE A 185 8.17 1.36 10.09
N TRP A 186 8.47 0.35 10.89
CA TRP A 186 8.40 0.47 12.34
C TRP A 186 9.60 1.20 12.94
N SER A 187 10.80 1.05 12.34
CA SER A 187 11.97 1.83 12.74
C SER A 187 11.79 3.30 12.39
N LEU A 188 11.22 3.59 11.21
CA LEU A 188 10.93 4.97 10.80
C LEU A 188 9.92 5.62 11.76
N LEU A 189 8.78 4.97 12.01
CA LEU A 189 7.75 5.48 12.92
C LEU A 189 8.28 5.66 14.36
N GLY A 190 9.25 4.84 14.78
CA GLY A 190 9.91 4.99 16.07
C GLY A 190 10.81 6.22 16.16
N LYS A 191 11.36 6.68 15.03
CA LYS A 191 12.32 7.80 14.96
C LYS A 191 11.68 9.16 14.69
N VAL A 192 10.50 9.21 14.09
CA VAL A 192 9.85 10.50 13.75
C VAL A 192 9.43 11.28 14.99
N LYS A 193 9.39 12.60 14.88
CA LYS A 193 8.93 13.49 15.97
C LYS A 193 7.41 13.51 16.10
N GLY A 194 6.66 13.22 15.02
CA GLY A 194 5.21 13.22 15.00
C GLY A 194 4.57 12.28 16.04
N LYS A 195 3.37 12.63 16.52
CA LYS A 195 2.57 11.78 17.41
C LYS A 195 2.07 10.58 16.62
N VAL A 196 2.36 9.37 17.10
CA VAL A 196 1.87 8.12 16.48
C VAL A 196 0.67 7.61 17.28
N THR A 197 -0.48 7.49 16.64
CA THR A 197 -1.69 6.94 17.24
C THR A 197 -2.03 5.65 16.55
N TYR A 198 -1.93 4.54 17.27
CA TYR A 198 -2.19 3.19 16.78
C TYR A 198 -3.61 2.78 17.16
N PHE A 199 -4.36 2.27 16.19
CA PHE A 199 -5.69 1.70 16.36
C PHE A 199 -5.66 0.22 16.01
N GLY A 200 -6.02 -0.63 16.98
CA GLY A 200 -6.10 -2.07 16.80
C GLY A 200 -6.88 -2.75 17.90
N PHE A 201 -6.75 -4.07 17.99
CA PHE A 201 -7.42 -4.90 18.98
C PHE A 201 -6.51 -5.18 20.18
N GLU A 202 -7.09 -5.65 21.28
CA GLU A 202 -6.33 -5.91 22.51
C GLU A 202 -5.17 -6.90 22.30
N SER A 203 -5.31 -7.83 21.34
CA SER A 203 -4.25 -8.73 20.87
C SER A 203 -2.99 -8.01 20.40
N ASP A 204 -3.13 -6.80 19.87
CA ASP A 204 -2.02 -6.04 19.27
C ASP A 204 -1.26 -5.21 20.32
N ARG A 205 -1.82 -5.07 21.53
CA ARG A 205 -1.27 -4.17 22.56
C ARG A 205 0.15 -4.57 22.96
N VAL A 206 0.40 -5.87 23.15
CA VAL A 206 1.70 -6.37 23.59
C VAL A 206 2.79 -6.00 22.59
N GLU A 207 2.55 -6.23 21.30
CA GLU A 207 3.50 -5.91 20.23
C GLU A 207 3.71 -4.39 20.12
N PHE A 208 2.65 -3.60 20.26
CA PHE A 208 2.75 -2.14 20.26
C PHE A 208 3.58 -1.59 21.43
N GLU A 209 3.33 -2.06 22.66
CA GLU A 209 4.08 -1.60 23.84
C GLU A 209 5.54 -2.04 23.79
N GLN A 210 5.82 -3.23 23.25
CA GLN A 210 7.18 -3.69 23.00
C GLN A 210 7.90 -2.78 22.00
N TRP A 211 7.29 -2.50 20.84
CA TRP A 211 7.84 -1.59 19.84
C TRP A 211 8.09 -0.19 20.40
N LYS A 212 7.13 0.33 21.17
CA LYS A 212 7.23 1.63 21.84
C LYS A 212 8.41 1.68 22.79
N SER A 213 8.61 0.63 23.58
CA SER A 213 9.74 0.49 24.51
C SER A 213 11.08 0.43 23.76
N ASN A 214 11.18 -0.44 22.76
CA ASN A 214 12.37 -0.64 21.92
C ASN A 214 12.83 0.67 21.26
N HIS A 215 11.88 1.48 20.79
CA HIS A 215 12.16 2.76 20.12
C HIS A 215 12.18 3.96 21.07
N LYS A 216 11.94 3.76 22.38
CA LYS A 216 11.79 4.82 23.39
C LYS A 216 10.78 5.90 22.96
N LYS A 217 9.73 5.50 22.23
CA LYS A 217 8.79 6.39 21.53
C LYS A 217 7.71 6.91 22.49
N LYS A 218 8.03 7.96 23.25
CA LYS A 218 7.13 8.50 24.31
C LYS A 218 5.79 9.03 23.79
N ASN A 219 5.77 9.66 22.61
CA ASN A 219 4.56 10.23 22.02
C ASN A 219 3.83 9.26 21.08
N SER A 220 3.66 8.03 21.54
CA SER A 220 2.85 7.00 20.88
C SER A 220 1.72 6.51 21.79
N TYR A 221 0.55 6.29 21.21
CA TYR A 221 -0.69 5.99 21.93
C TYR A 221 -1.45 4.85 21.26
N PHE A 222 -1.91 3.91 22.09
CA PHE A 222 -2.74 2.79 21.66
C PHE A 222 -4.22 3.08 21.94
N TYR A 223 -5.07 2.90 20.92
CA TYR A 223 -6.52 2.96 21.03
C TYR A 223 -7.09 1.60 20.62
N LYS A 224 -7.80 0.95 21.55
CA LYS A 224 -8.57 -0.25 21.25
C LYS A 224 -9.79 0.13 20.42
N SER A 225 -9.71 -0.06 19.11
CA SER A 225 -10.71 0.38 18.15
C SER A 225 -10.58 -0.41 16.85
N ASN A 226 -11.71 -0.80 16.26
CA ASN A 226 -11.71 -1.29 14.89
C ASN A 226 -11.56 -0.12 13.89
N PHE A 227 -11.46 -0.43 12.59
CA PHE A 227 -11.28 0.58 11.55
C PHE A 227 -12.42 1.61 11.52
N GLU A 228 -13.67 1.16 11.54
CA GLU A 228 -14.84 2.04 11.51
C GLU A 228 -14.85 3.03 12.69
N GLN A 229 -14.67 2.54 13.91
CA GLN A 229 -14.63 3.35 15.13
C GLN A 229 -13.44 4.32 15.15
N SER A 230 -12.33 3.95 14.49
CA SER A 230 -11.12 4.78 14.48
C SER A 230 -11.34 6.09 13.74
N VAL A 231 -12.18 6.13 12.70
CA VAL A 231 -12.47 7.33 11.90
C VAL A 231 -12.98 8.48 12.76
N ASN A 232 -13.95 8.19 13.63
CA ASN A 232 -14.51 9.18 14.55
C ASN A 232 -13.49 9.71 15.55
N THR A 233 -12.54 8.88 15.96
CA THR A 233 -11.46 9.29 16.86
C THR A 233 -10.40 10.12 16.13
N MET A 234 -10.02 9.73 14.91
CA MET A 234 -9.11 10.50 14.06
C MET A 234 -9.63 11.92 13.81
N LYS A 235 -10.92 12.05 13.45
CA LYS A 235 -11.56 13.37 13.24
C LYS A 235 -11.43 14.29 14.44
N ARG A 236 -11.66 13.78 15.66
CA ARG A 236 -11.53 14.56 16.90
C ARG A 236 -10.08 14.92 17.24
N LEU A 237 -9.13 14.15 16.73
CA LEU A 237 -7.70 14.34 16.98
C LEU A 237 -7.01 15.20 15.92
N LEU A 238 -7.65 15.51 14.78
CA LEU A 238 -7.12 16.41 13.74
C LEU A 238 -7.10 17.87 14.20
#